data_AF-A0A2U9P085-F1
#
_entry.id   AF-A0A2U9P085-F1
#
_cell.length_a   1.000
_cell.length_b   1.000
_cell.length_c   1.000
_cell.angle_alpha   90.00
_cell.angle_beta   90.00
_cell.angle_gamma   90.00
#
_symmetry.space_group_name_H-M   'P 1'
#
loop_
_entity.id
_entity.type
_entity.pdbx_description
1 polymer ?
#
loop_
_entity_poly.entity_id
_entity_poly.type
_entity_poly.pdbx_seq_one_letter_code
_entity_poly.pdbx_strand_id
1 'polypeptide(L)' 'MDVSHVRQRVQAIADAAPDFEVQHSREDDLFVDVLTEIANTSTDDHARALARASLESRRLAFERACA' A
#
# COMPACT_ATOMS: atom_id res chain seq x y z
N MET A 1 -7.50 9.44 5.16
CA MET A 1 -6.09 9.09 4.83
C MET A 1 -5.56 10.08 3.79
N ASP A 2 -4.24 10.20 3.58
CA ASP A 2 -3.70 11.01 2.47
C ASP A 2 -2.55 10.32 1.72
N VAL A 3 -2.17 10.89 0.57
CA VAL A 3 -1.13 10.33 -0.32
C VAL A 3 0.25 10.30 0.36
N SER A 4 0.58 11.29 1.19
CA SER A 4 1.85 11.30 1.92
C SER A 4 1.96 10.14 2.90
N HIS A 5 0.86 9.84 3.61
CA HIS A 5 0.80 8.70 4.51
C HIS A 5 0.94 7.37 3.74
N VAL A 6 0.26 7.22 2.60
CA VAL A 6 0.41 6.03 1.73
C VAL A 6 1.87 5.83 1.31
N ARG A 7 2.56 6.90 0.89
CA ARG A 7 3.98 6.84 0.51
C ARG A 7 4.90 6.46 1.67
N GLN A 8 4.65 6.97 2.87
CA GLN A 8 5.39 6.57 4.07
C GLN A 8 5.24 5.07 4.34
N ARG A 9 4.04 4.52 4.15
CA ARG A 9 3.80 3.08 4.29
C ARG A 9 4.49 2.26 3.22
N VAL A 10 4.52 2.73 1.97
CA VAL A 10 5.32 2.10 0.90
C VAL A 10 6.81 2.07 1.28
N GLN A 11 7.36 3.16 1.81
CA GLN A 11 8.74 3.19 2.31
C GLN A 11 8.93 2.20 3.48
N ALA A 12 7.99 2.13 4.41
CA ALA A 12 8.05 1.16 5.52
C ALA A 12 7.99 -0.31 5.05
N ILE A 13 7.34 -0.61 3.92
CA ILE A 13 7.41 -1.93 3.27
C ILE A 13 8.82 -2.16 2.70
N ALA A 14 9.43 -1.16 2.07
CA ALA A 14 10.80 -1.28 1.57
C ALA A 14 11.81 -1.51 2.72
N ASP A 15 11.66 -0.76 3.81
CA ASP A 15 12.55 -0.79 4.98
C ASP A 15 12.44 -2.08 5.80
N ALA A 16 11.39 -2.88 5.59
CA ALA A 16 11.24 -4.19 6.24
C ALA A 16 12.11 -5.29 5.63
N ALA A 17 12.79 -5.03 4.50
CA ALA A 17 13.71 -5.99 3.92
C ALA A 17 14.83 -6.40 4.91
N PRO A 18 15.28 -7.66 4.90
CA PRO A 18 14.87 -8.75 4.01
C PRO A 18 13.72 -9.61 4.56
N ASP A 19 12.95 -9.13 5.55
CA ASP A 19 11.86 -9.91 6.16
C ASP A 19 10.61 -9.89 5.26
N PHE A 20 10.53 -10.87 4.36
CA PHE A 20 9.47 -10.96 3.37
C PHE A 20 8.06 -11.12 3.96
N GLU A 21 7.93 -11.81 5.09
CA GLU A 21 6.65 -11.97 5.78
C GLU A 21 6.14 -10.61 6.30
N VAL A 22 7.05 -9.81 6.87
CA VAL A 22 6.72 -8.45 7.31
C VAL A 22 6.41 -7.54 6.12
N GLN A 23 7.14 -7.68 5.00
CA GLN A 23 6.85 -6.93 3.78
C GLN A 23 5.46 -7.25 3.23
N HIS A 24 5.08 -8.54 3.19
CA HIS A 24 3.75 -9.00 2.78
C HIS A 24 2.65 -8.45 3.68
N SER A 25 2.75 -8.68 4.99
CA SER A 25 1.74 -8.22 5.94
C SER A 25 1.51 -6.72 5.86
N ARG A 26 2.57 -5.92 5.72
CA ARG A 26 2.45 -4.46 5.59
C ARG A 26 1.83 -4.02 4.26
N GLU A 27 2.09 -4.74 3.18
CA GLU A 27 1.47 -4.48 1.86
C GLU A 27 -0.03 -4.80 1.90
N ASP A 28 -0.42 -5.91 2.52
CA ASP A 28 -1.82 -6.29 2.71
C ASP A 28 -2.57 -5.26 3.56
N ASP A 29 -2.00 -4.86 4.71
CA ASP A 29 -2.58 -3.82 5.57
C ASP A 29 -2.73 -2.50 4.80
N LEU A 30 -1.76 -2.15 3.96
CA LEU A 30 -1.82 -0.94 3.13
C LEU A 30 -3.01 -1.00 2.15
N PHE A 31 -3.22 -2.13 1.48
CA PHE A 31 -4.32 -2.28 0.55
C PHE A 31 -5.68 -2.30 1.24
N VAL A 32 -5.81 -2.99 2.38
CA VAL A 32 -7.05 -3.01 3.16
C VAL A 32 -7.46 -1.61 3.59
N ASP A 33 -6.53 -0.81 4.11
CA ASP A 33 -6.85 0.54 4.58
C ASP A 33 -7.18 1.49 3.43
N VAL A 34 -6.48 1.38 2.29
CA VAL A 34 -6.79 2.18 1.10
C VAL A 34 -8.16 1.82 0.54
N LEU A 35 -8.50 0.53 0.45
CA LEU A 35 -9.83 0.10 0.01
C LEU A 35 -10.93 0.57 0.97
N THR A 36 -10.68 0.52 2.27
CA THR A 36 -11.60 1.01 3.30
C THR A 36 -11.84 2.51 3.15
N GLU A 37 -10.78 3.31 2.96
CA GLU A 37 -10.93 4.75 2.75
C GLU A 37 -11.70 5.05 1.46
N ILE A 38 -11.43 4.33 0.37
CA ILE A 38 -12.15 4.49 -0.91
C ILE A 38 -13.64 4.19 -0.73
N ALA A 39 -13.97 3.10 -0.04
CA ALA A 39 -15.35 2.71 0.24
C ALA A 39 -16.09 3.76 1.09
N ASN A 40 -15.38 4.39 2.04
CA ASN A 40 -15.97 5.38 2.94
C ASN A 40 -16.08 6.79 2.35
N THR A 41 -15.14 7.19 1.48
CA THR A 41 -15.02 8.59 1.03
C THR A 41 -15.56 8.84 -0.38
N SER A 42 -15.76 7.79 -1.20
CA SER A 42 -16.46 7.78 -2.51
C SER A 42 -16.27 9.01 -3.40
N THR A 43 -15.10 9.67 -3.36
CA THR A 43 -14.77 10.80 -4.24
C THR A 43 -13.65 10.37 -5.17
N ASP A 44 -13.94 10.47 -6.47
CA ASP A 44 -13.12 9.85 -7.53
C ASP A 44 -11.65 10.26 -7.47
N ASP A 45 -11.34 11.55 -7.29
CA ASP A 45 -9.96 12.02 -7.41
C ASP A 45 -9.09 11.66 -6.20
N HIS A 46 -9.63 11.74 -4.98
CA HIS A 46 -8.91 11.34 -3.77
C HIS A 46 -8.70 9.82 -3.75
N ALA A 47 -9.76 9.05 -4.03
CA ALA A 47 -9.71 7.59 -4.13
C ALA A 47 -8.67 7.12 -5.16
N ARG A 48 -8.67 7.72 -6.36
CA ARG A 48 -7.69 7.42 -7.41
C ARG A 48 -6.27 7.79 -6.98
N ALA A 49 -6.07 8.88 -6.26
CA ALA A 49 -4.76 9.29 -5.78
C ALA A 49 -4.19 8.31 -4.75
N LEU A 50 -5.01 7.86 -3.79
CA LEU A 50 -4.61 6.84 -2.81
C LEU A 50 -4.29 5.50 -3.47
N ALA A 51 -5.17 5.04 -4.37
CA ALA A 51 -4.96 3.79 -5.10
C ALA A 51 -3.68 3.82 -5.96
N ARG A 52 -3.41 4.93 -6.64
CA ARG A 52 -2.17 5.07 -7.44
C ARG A 52 -0.93 5.04 -6.56
N ALA A 53 -0.96 5.72 -5.41
CA ALA A 53 0.16 5.76 -4.49
C ALA A 53 0.42 4.38 -3.85
N SER A 54 -0.62 3.61 -3.50
CA SER A 54 -0.44 2.29 -2.89
C SER A 54 0.15 1.28 -3.87
N LEU A 55 -0.16 1.39 -5.17
CA LEU A 55 0.41 0.54 -6.22
C LEU A 55 1.94 0.75 -6.41
N GLU A 56 2.55 1.79 -5.85
CA GLU A 56 4.00 1.93 -5.83
C GLU A 56 4.69 0.79 -5.06
N SER A 57 4.02 0.19 -4.07
CA SER A 57 4.48 -1.03 -3.38
C SER A 57 4.77 -2.19 -4.34
N ARG A 58 4.03 -2.28 -5.47
CA ARG A 58 4.22 -3.32 -6.50
C ARG A 58 5.57 -3.25 -7.21
N ARG A 59 6.31 -2.16 -7.05
CA ARG A 59 7.65 -1.97 -7.61
C ARG A 59 8.77 -2.41 -6.66
N LEU A 60 8.44 -2.70 -5.40
CA LEU A 60 9.40 -3.19 -4.43
C LEU A 60 9.79 -4.63 -4.76
N ALA A 61 11.09 -4.90 -4.70
CA ALA A 61 11.66 -6.22 -4.97
C ALA A 61 11.65 -7.05 -3.69
N PHE A 62 10.60 -7.85 -3.52
CA PHE A 62 10.53 -8.92 -2.53
C PHE A 62 9.80 -10.13 -3.13
N GLU A 63 10.02 -11.32 -2.56
CA GLU A 63 9.38 -12.55 -3.04
C GLU A 63 7.86 -12.34 -3.02
N ARG A 64 7.16 -12.73 -4.09
CA ARG A 64 5.70 -12.66 -4.15
C ARG A 64 5.19 -14.05 -4.36
N ALA A 65 4.60 -14.63 -3.33
CA ALA A 65 3.76 -15.80 -3.52
C ALA A 65 2.60 -15.37 -4.43
N CYS A 66 2.59 -15.82 -5.68
CA CYS A 66 1.39 -15.72 -6.50
C CYS A 66 0.27 -16.46 -5.77
N ALA A 67 -0.86 -15.79 -5.56
CA ALA A 67 -2.13 -16.45 -5.25
C ALA A 67 -2.62 -17.24 -6.48
#